data_AF-A0A1N6KR30-F1
#
_entry.id   AF-A0A1N6KR30-F1
#
_cell.length_a   1.000
_cell.length_b   1.000
_cell.length_c   1.000
_cell.angle_alpha   90.00
_cell.angle_beta   90.00
_cell.angle_gamma   90.00
#
_symmetry.space_group_name_H-M   'P 1'
#
loop_
_entity.id
_entity.type
_entity.pdbx_description
1 polymer ?
#
loop_
_entity_poly.entity_id
_entity_poly.type
_entity_poly.pdbx_seq_one_letter_code
_entity_poly.pdbx_strand_id
1 'polypeptide(L)'
;MPAISKAEAAEKLAKVVEKAKPTDLVEIFSELFPETPSPASLVAGDLVKHIRSGLEAEEIVDLWSVVFPEDRNVWYDEEEKAIRFNEEMVGFAD
;
A
#
# COMPACT_ATOMS: atom_id res chain seq x y z
N MET A 1 -11.70 1.99 -15.27
CA MET A 1 -10.52 1.53 -14.49
C MET A 1 -10.92 1.40 -13.04
N PRO A 2 -10.35 0.45 -12.28
CA PRO A 2 -10.69 0.31 -10.87
C PRO A 2 -10.18 1.55 -10.12
N ALA A 3 -11.11 2.33 -9.61
CA ALA A 3 -10.85 3.37 -8.64
C ALA A 3 -11.42 2.88 -7.31
N ILE A 4 -10.60 2.91 -6.27
CA ILE A 4 -11.03 2.53 -4.94
C ILE A 4 -10.78 3.69 -3.98
N SER A 5 -11.64 3.82 -2.97
CA SER A 5 -11.41 4.80 -1.91
C SER A 5 -10.13 4.47 -1.12
N LYS A 6 -9.59 5.46 -0.41
CA LYS A 6 -8.45 5.23 0.51
C LYS A 6 -8.74 4.13 1.54
N ALA A 7 -9.97 4.06 2.04
CA ALA A 7 -10.38 3.03 2.99
C ALA A 7 -10.38 1.63 2.37
N GLU A 8 -10.85 1.50 1.13
CA GLU A 8 -10.79 0.22 0.40
C GLU A 8 -9.35 -0.19 0.07
N ALA A 9 -8.50 0.77 -0.30
CA ALA A 9 -7.08 0.54 -0.54
C ALA A 9 -6.37 0.06 0.73
N ALA A 10 -6.59 0.74 1.86
CA ALA A 10 -6.08 0.35 3.16
C ALA A 10 -6.55 -1.05 3.56
N GLU A 11 -7.83 -1.38 3.37
CA GLU A 11 -8.34 -2.73 3.67
C GLU A 11 -7.70 -3.80 2.76
N LYS A 12 -7.45 -3.48 1.48
CA LYS A 12 -6.76 -4.38 0.55
C LYS A 12 -5.32 -4.63 0.99
N LEU A 13 -4.59 -3.58 1.37
CA LEU A 13 -3.23 -3.68 1.91
C LEU A 13 -3.22 -4.52 3.19
N ALA A 14 -4.10 -4.20 4.15
CA ALA A 14 -4.21 -4.89 5.42
C ALA A 14 -4.41 -6.41 5.26
N LYS A 15 -5.26 -6.85 4.32
CA LYS A 15 -5.51 -8.28 4.04
C LYS A 15 -4.27 -9.02 3.54
N VAL A 16 -3.38 -8.34 2.82
CA VAL A 16 -2.12 -8.94 2.35
C VAL A 16 -1.10 -8.96 3.50
N VAL A 17 -0.96 -7.84 4.22
CA VAL A 17 -0.06 -7.74 5.38
C VAL A 17 -0.39 -8.78 6.45
N GLU A 18 -1.67 -9.08 6.69
CA GLU A 18 -2.12 -10.11 7.64
C GLU A 18 -1.54 -11.51 7.33
N LYS A 19 -1.22 -11.78 6.06
CA LYS A 19 -0.71 -13.08 5.58
C LYS A 19 0.75 -13.03 5.15
N ALA A 20 1.40 -11.88 5.30
CA ALA A 20 2.77 -11.65 4.86
C ALA A 20 3.77 -12.48 5.67
N LYS A 21 4.88 -12.87 5.05
CA LYS A 21 5.95 -13.60 5.74
C LYS A 21 6.76 -12.63 6.61
N PRO A 22 7.49 -13.12 7.62
CA PRO A 22 8.31 -12.26 8.47
C PRO A 22 9.29 -11.36 7.71
N THR A 23 9.85 -11.82 6.59
CA THR A 23 10.73 -11.01 5.73
C THR A 23 9.99 -9.82 5.12
N ASP A 24 8.80 -10.06 4.59
CA ASP A 24 7.98 -9.06 3.91
C ASP A 24 7.44 -8.06 4.94
N LEU A 25 7.13 -8.51 6.16
CA LEU A 25 6.73 -7.63 7.26
C LEU A 25 7.82 -6.61 7.61
N VAL A 26 9.10 -6.97 7.52
CA VAL A 26 10.21 -6.04 7.76
C VAL A 26 10.26 -4.96 6.67
N GLU A 27 10.06 -5.34 5.41
CA GLU A 27 10.00 -4.37 4.30
C GLU A 27 8.80 -3.45 4.45
N ILE A 28 7.60 -3.98 4.70
CA ILE A 28 6.37 -3.21 4.94
C ILE A 28 6.55 -2.26 6.13
N PHE A 29 7.16 -2.72 7.23
CA PHE A 29 7.43 -1.86 8.37
C PHE A 29 8.39 -0.72 8.01
N SER A 30 9.43 -1.01 7.22
CA SER A 30 10.43 -0.01 6.83
C SER A 30 9.86 1.05 5.90
N GLU A 31 8.86 0.67 5.08
CA GLU A 31 8.11 1.60 4.24
C GLU A 31 7.21 2.51 5.06
N LEU A 32 6.46 1.95 6.02
CA LEU A 32 5.55 2.72 6.88
C LEU A 32 6.26 3.59 7.91
N PHE A 33 7.45 3.18 8.34
CA PHE A 33 8.20 3.84 9.41
C PHE A 33 9.68 4.00 9.04
N PRO A 34 10.01 4.79 8.00
CA PRO A 34 11.37 4.87 7.46
C PRO A 34 12.40 5.41 8.46
N GLU A 35 11.98 6.24 9.41
CA GLU A 35 12.85 6.78 10.46
C GLU A 35 12.95 5.86 11.70
N THR A 36 12.19 4.76 11.74
CA THR A 36 12.14 3.87 12.89
C THR A 36 12.93 2.58 12.62
N PRO A 37 13.88 2.21 13.48
CA PRO A 37 14.56 0.92 13.33
C PRO A 37 13.56 -0.22 13.51
N SER A 38 13.67 -1.26 12.67
CA SER A 38 12.78 -2.42 12.76
C SER A 38 12.93 -3.13 14.11
N PRO A 39 11.81 -3.43 14.80
CA PRO A 39 11.87 -4.15 16.06
C PRO A 39 12.31 -5.60 15.81
N ALA A 40 12.91 -6.22 16.84
CA ALA A 40 13.40 -7.60 16.77
C ALA A 40 12.29 -8.63 16.50
N SER A 41 11.02 -8.27 16.76
CA SER A 41 9.86 -9.06 16.42
C SER A 41 8.75 -8.14 15.92
N LEU A 42 8.29 -8.38 14.69
CA LEU A 42 7.14 -7.70 14.10
C LEU A 42 5.91 -8.58 14.21
N VAL A 43 4.80 -7.97 14.63
CA VAL A 43 3.50 -8.62 14.70
C VAL A 43 2.63 -8.05 13.58
N ALA A 44 2.23 -8.90 12.64
CA ALA A 44 1.39 -8.49 11.51
C ALA A 44 0.11 -7.76 11.97
N GLY A 45 -0.46 -8.16 13.12
CA GLY A 45 -1.64 -7.52 13.70
C GLY A 45 -1.46 -6.03 14.03
N ASP A 46 -0.27 -5.61 14.46
CA ASP A 46 -0.01 -4.19 14.76
C ASP A 46 0.05 -3.35 13.49
N LEU A 47 0.70 -3.87 12.45
CA LEU A 47 0.75 -3.25 11.12
C LEU A 47 -0.64 -3.17 10.49
N VAL A 48 -1.40 -4.27 10.52
CA VAL A 48 -2.78 -4.34 10.04
C VAL A 48 -3.66 -3.31 10.74
N LYS A 49 -3.52 -3.18 12.06
CA LYS A 49 -4.26 -2.19 12.84
C LYS A 49 -3.89 -0.77 12.46
N HIS A 50 -2.61 -0.48 12.26
CA HIS A 50 -2.14 0.82 11.80
C HIS A 50 -2.74 1.17 10.42
N ILE A 51 -2.58 0.28 9.44
CA ILE A 51 -3.12 0.45 8.07
C ILE A 51 -4.64 0.71 8.11
N ARG A 52 -5.40 -0.08 8.88
CA ARG A 52 -6.86 0.08 9.01
C ARG A 52 -7.29 1.33 9.77
N SER A 53 -6.40 1.92 10.59
CA SER A 53 -6.68 3.18 11.28
C SER A 53 -6.67 4.37 10.31
N GLY A 54 -6.12 4.16 9.11
CA GLY A 54 -6.08 5.12 8.02
C GLY A 54 -4.64 5.46 7.67
N LEU A 55 -4.39 5.49 6.37
CA LEU A 55 -3.14 5.97 5.77
C LEU A 55 -3.45 7.23 4.94
N GLU A 56 -2.45 8.09 4.83
CA GLU A 56 -2.44 9.17 3.87
C GLU A 56 -2.37 8.62 2.43
N ALA A 57 -2.72 9.45 1.46
CA ALA A 57 -2.75 9.01 0.07
C ALA A 57 -1.36 8.58 -0.44
N GLU A 58 -0.33 9.34 -0.06
CA GLU A 58 1.08 9.03 -0.37
C GLU A 58 1.50 7.71 0.26
N GLU A 59 1.23 7.51 1.55
CA GLU A 59 1.55 6.26 2.26
C GLU A 59 0.88 5.04 1.62
N ILE A 60 -0.34 5.19 1.10
CA ILE A 60 -1.01 4.13 0.36
C ILE A 60 -0.28 3.82 -0.94
N VAL A 61 0.09 4.83 -1.72
CA VAL A 61 0.77 4.66 -3.01
C VAL A 61 2.15 4.03 -2.82
N ASP A 62 2.90 4.51 -1.84
CA ASP A 62 4.23 4.02 -1.50
C ASP A 62 4.19 2.57 -1.02
N LEU A 63 3.33 2.27 -0.04
CA LEU A 63 3.16 0.91 0.46
C LEU A 63 2.60 -0.05 -0.60
N TRP A 64 1.78 0.44 -1.53
CA TRP A 64 1.26 -0.39 -2.62
C TRP A 64 2.37 -0.95 -3.50
N SER A 65 3.43 -0.18 -3.75
CA SER A 65 4.57 -0.63 -4.55
C SER A 65 5.36 -1.76 -3.88
N VAL A 66 5.34 -1.81 -2.55
CA VAL A 66 5.96 -2.89 -1.74
C VAL A 66 5.07 -4.12 -1.71
N VAL A 67 3.76 -3.94 -1.45
CA VAL A 67 2.81 -5.03 -1.22
C VAL A 67 2.32 -5.68 -2.52
N PHE A 68 2.22 -4.92 -3.60
CA PHE A 68 1.78 -5.37 -4.92
C PHE A 68 2.82 -5.02 -5.99
N PRO A 69 4.00 -5.68 -6.00
CA PRO A 69 5.09 -5.33 -6.91
C PRO A 69 4.78 -5.54 -8.40
N GLU A 70 3.71 -6.27 -8.72
CA GLU A 70 3.19 -6.44 -10.09
C GLU A 70 2.23 -5.31 -10.51
N ASP A 71 1.65 -4.59 -9.54
CA ASP A 71 0.63 -3.55 -9.74
C ASP A 71 1.21 -2.14 -9.51
N ARG A 72 2.35 -1.82 -10.14
CA ARG A 72 3.12 -0.60 -9.84
C ARG A 72 2.54 0.69 -10.40
N ASN A 73 1.61 0.61 -11.34
CA ASN A 73 0.99 1.80 -11.89
C ASN A 73 -0.12 2.26 -10.95
N VAL A 74 0.25 2.87 -9.83
CA VAL A 74 -0.64 3.30 -8.75
C VAL A 74 -0.41 4.78 -8.43
N TRP A 75 -1.50 5.54 -8.28
CA TRP A 75 -1.46 6.95 -7.90
C TRP A 75 -2.76 7.38 -7.24
N TYR A 76 -2.70 8.52 -6.54
CA TYR A 76 -3.86 9.16 -5.98
C TYR A 76 -4.43 10.21 -6.95
N ASP A 77 -5.72 10.09 -7.24
CA ASP A 77 -6.52 11.05 -7.97
C ASP A 77 -7.13 12.03 -6.96
N GLU A 78 -6.58 13.25 -6.89
CA GLU A 78 -7.01 14.28 -5.94
C GLU A 78 -8.43 14.81 -6.23
N GLU A 79 -8.84 14.80 -7.50
CA GLU A 79 -10.15 15.28 -7.94
C GLU A 79 -11.24 14.31 -7.45
N GLU A 80 -11.05 13.03 -7.71
CA GLU A 80 -12.01 11.97 -7.37
C GLU A 80 -11.78 11.39 -5.97
N LYS A 81 -10.72 11.81 -5.27
CA LYS A 81 -10.28 11.30 -3.96
C LYS A 81 -10.15 9.78 -3.92
N ALA A 82 -9.58 9.21 -4.97
CA ALA A 82 -9.51 7.77 -5.18
C ALA A 82 -8.10 7.30 -5.51
N ILE A 83 -7.80 6.05 -5.18
CA ILE A 83 -6.59 5.35 -5.60
C ILE A 83 -6.88 4.68 -6.93
N ARG A 84 -6.09 5.03 -7.94
CA ARG A 84 -6.07 4.41 -9.27
C ARG A 84 -4.95 3.38 -9.29
N PHE A 85 -5.20 2.20 -9.88
CA PHE A 85 -4.17 1.19 -10.06
C PHE A 85 -4.39 0.36 -11.33
N ASN A 86 -3.31 -0.16 -11.91
CA ASN A 86 -3.33 -1.03 -13.10
C ASN A 86 -4.04 -0.45 -14.32
N GLU A 87 -3.88 0.84 -14.58
CA GLU A 87 -4.20 1.35 -15.90
C GLU A 87 -3.16 0.79 -16.87
N GLU A 88 -3.59 -0.04 -17.82
CA GLU A 88 -2.82 -0.19 -19.06
C GLU A 88 -2.61 1.24 -19.57
N MET A 89 -1.36 1.72 -19.63
CA MET A 89 -1.06 2.91 -20.41
C MET A 89 -1.52 2.59 -21.83
N VAL A 90 -2.73 3.02 -22.17
CA VAL A 90 -3.22 3.05 -23.55
C VAL A 90 -2.23 3.97 -24.25
N GLY A 91 -1.30 3.34 -24.97
CA GLY A 91 -0.07 3.97 -25.40
C GLY A 91 -0.32 5.26 -26.16
N PHE A 92 0.49 6.28 -25.86
CA PHE A 92 0.86 7.22 -26.89
C PHE A 92 1.79 6.47 -27.85
N ALA A 93 1.20 5.74 -28.79
CA ALA A 93 1.86 5.45 -30.05
C ALA A 93 1.68 6.71 -30.91
N ASP A 94 2.74 7.51 -31.01
CA ASP A 94 2.94 8.42 -32.14
C ASP A 94 3.81 7.73 -33.18
#